data_AF-L1L7F1-F1
#
_entry.id   AF-L1L7F1-F1
#
_cell.length_a   1.000
_cell.length_b   1.000
_cell.length_c   1.000
_cell.angle_alpha   90.00
_cell.angle_beta   90.00
_cell.angle_gamma   90.00
#
_symmetry.space_group_name_H-M   'P 1'
#
loop_
_entity.id
_entity.type
_entity.pdbx_description
1 polymer ?
#
loop_
_entity_poly.entity_id
_entity_poly.type
_entity_poly.pdbx_seq_one_letter_code
_entity_poly.pdbx_strand_id
1 'polypeptide(L)'
;MKFARQRFLGRDLHFWLARTSPDTAPLGRFVRTPPTQLVIDDGRYRAALAQGAPDRRELFTGIDGTKAAWPDGTREEVDTILPTTGYRPDLPHLAGLDGALDSAGRPRHRDGITLAHPGLAFVGLEWQRSLSSSSPRGVGSSPRGVGRDAARVARRQRLTSPTAEPLASPSWFDVCQHRCMSNTRVLPLLDAEGSEAVTPCCPPLTERPFTAEEAETAARMFKALGDPVRLRLFSAVASHEGGEACVCDISDVGVSQPTVSHHLKKLREAGLLTSERRGTWVYYRVEPSVLAAMGKLLTIAPVAA
;
A
#
# COMPACT_ATOMS: atom_id res chain seq x y z
N MET A 1 -23.73 10.00 -15.21
CA MET A 1 -23.37 9.37 -13.93
C MET A 1 -24.63 8.85 -13.24
N LYS A 2 -24.54 7.73 -12.51
CA LYS A 2 -25.63 7.20 -11.68
C LYS A 2 -25.22 7.28 -10.21
N PHE A 3 -26.11 7.78 -9.38
CA PHE A 3 -25.85 8.07 -7.97
C PHE A 3 -26.57 7.08 -7.05
N ALA A 4 -25.88 6.61 -6.01
CA ALA A 4 -26.45 5.86 -4.90
C ALA A 4 -26.51 6.74 -3.66
N ARG A 5 -27.60 6.65 -2.89
CA ARG A 5 -27.73 7.40 -1.64
C ARG A 5 -26.77 6.85 -0.60
N GLN A 6 -25.91 7.71 -0.04
CA GLN A 6 -24.94 7.32 0.98
C GLN A 6 -25.61 6.82 2.26
N ARG A 7 -26.74 7.41 2.66
CA ARG A 7 -27.46 7.04 3.88
C ARG A 7 -28.86 6.51 3.55
N PHE A 8 -29.15 5.32 4.02
CA PHE A 8 -30.46 4.68 3.90
C PHE A 8 -30.96 4.32 5.31
N LEU A 9 -32.22 4.62 5.62
CA LEU A 9 -32.82 4.34 6.94
C LEU A 9 -31.94 4.80 8.13
N GLY A 10 -31.37 6.01 8.04
CA GLY A 10 -30.55 6.61 9.10
C GLY A 10 -29.10 6.10 9.20
N ARG A 11 -28.75 5.00 8.51
CA ARG A 11 -27.41 4.39 8.52
C ARG A 11 -26.72 4.49 7.16
N ASP A 12 -25.38 4.37 7.18
CA ASP A 12 -24.56 4.41 5.97
C ASP A 12 -24.78 3.17 5.07
N LEU A 13 -24.65 3.34 3.76
CA LEU A 13 -24.80 2.26 2.78
C LEU A 13 -23.87 1.09 3.11
N HIS A 14 -22.63 1.35 3.52
CA HIS A 14 -21.68 0.32 3.89
C HIS A 14 -22.07 -0.43 5.16
N PHE A 15 -22.79 0.20 6.10
CA PHE A 15 -23.37 -0.49 7.25
C PHE A 15 -24.39 -1.54 6.80
N TRP A 16 -25.29 -1.18 5.89
CA TRP A 16 -26.28 -2.11 5.36
C TRP A 16 -25.64 -3.23 4.55
N LEU A 17 -24.71 -2.90 3.67
CA LEU A 17 -23.95 -3.88 2.91
C LEU A 17 -23.22 -4.88 3.82
N ALA A 18 -22.58 -4.40 4.89
CA ALA A 18 -21.96 -5.27 5.88
C ALA A 18 -22.99 -6.13 6.65
N ARG A 19 -24.17 -5.61 6.96
CA ARG A 19 -25.23 -6.30 7.71
C ARG A 19 -25.90 -7.40 6.91
N THR A 20 -26.19 -7.15 5.63
CA THR A 20 -26.99 -8.05 4.77
C THR A 20 -26.11 -8.85 3.79
N SER A 21 -24.84 -8.45 3.60
CA SER A 21 -23.86 -9.07 2.71
C SER A 21 -24.22 -9.21 1.21
N PRO A 22 -25.17 -8.44 0.61
CA PRO A 22 -25.54 -8.60 -0.80
C PRO A 22 -24.39 -8.23 -1.76
N ASP A 23 -23.48 -7.36 -1.33
CA ASP A 23 -22.30 -6.94 -2.08
C ASP A 23 -21.23 -8.02 -2.20
N THR A 24 -21.35 -9.11 -1.42
CA THR A 24 -20.43 -10.26 -1.44
C THR A 24 -21.03 -11.49 -2.14
N ALA A 25 -22.31 -11.41 -2.52
CA ALA A 25 -23.02 -12.45 -3.23
C ALA A 25 -22.32 -12.74 -4.57
N PRO A 26 -22.14 -14.01 -4.96
CA PRO A 26 -21.42 -14.41 -6.17
C PRO A 26 -22.29 -14.22 -7.42
N LEU A 27 -22.79 -13.00 -7.61
CA LEU A 27 -23.64 -12.62 -8.73
C LEU A 27 -22.82 -12.20 -9.96
N GLY A 28 -21.54 -11.85 -9.79
CA GLY A 28 -20.65 -11.44 -10.88
C GLY A 28 -20.59 -12.46 -12.03
N ARG A 29 -20.68 -13.76 -11.72
CA ARG A 29 -20.73 -14.84 -12.74
C ARG A 29 -21.91 -14.76 -13.72
N PHE A 30 -23.00 -14.07 -13.35
CA PHE A 30 -24.19 -13.89 -14.18
C PHE A 30 -24.19 -12.53 -14.88
N VAL A 31 -23.25 -11.65 -14.54
CA VAL A 31 -23.15 -10.29 -15.06
C VAL A 31 -22.17 -10.28 -16.22
N ARG A 32 -22.70 -10.38 -17.46
CA ARG A 32 -21.88 -10.30 -18.69
C ARG A 32 -21.42 -8.89 -19.01
N THR A 33 -22.24 -7.91 -18.64
CA THR A 33 -21.95 -6.48 -18.82
C THR A 33 -22.10 -5.81 -17.45
N PRO A 34 -20.99 -5.60 -16.71
CA PRO A 34 -21.06 -5.01 -15.39
C PRO A 34 -21.66 -3.61 -15.44
N PRO A 35 -22.66 -3.30 -14.60
CA PRO A 35 -23.18 -1.94 -14.53
C PRO A 35 -22.09 -1.02 -13.96
N THR A 36 -22.04 0.20 -14.49
CA THR A 36 -21.15 1.25 -13.98
C THR A 36 -21.32 1.40 -12.47
N GLN A 37 -20.20 1.43 -11.75
CA GLN A 37 -20.20 1.62 -10.31
C GLN A 37 -20.92 2.93 -9.95
N LEU A 38 -21.80 2.86 -8.96
CA LEU A 38 -22.61 4.00 -8.55
C LEU A 38 -21.73 4.97 -7.75
N VAL A 39 -21.89 6.26 -8.02
CA VAL A 39 -21.29 7.32 -7.21
C VAL A 39 -22.10 7.43 -5.92
N ILE A 40 -21.48 7.09 -4.79
CA ILE A 40 -22.10 7.22 -3.48
C ILE A 40 -22.13 8.71 -3.13
N ASP A 41 -23.33 9.24 -2.91
CA ASP A 41 -23.56 10.66 -2.71
C ASP A 41 -24.57 10.86 -1.56
N ASP A 42 -24.28 11.82 -0.70
CA ASP A 42 -25.19 12.27 0.36
C ASP A 42 -26.28 13.21 -0.18
N GLY A 43 -26.16 13.61 -1.45
CA GLY A 43 -27.06 14.49 -2.18
C GLY A 43 -26.37 15.78 -2.63
N ARG A 44 -25.21 16.11 -2.06
CA ARG A 44 -24.47 17.33 -2.35
C ARG A 44 -24.02 17.38 -3.81
N TYR A 45 -23.43 16.30 -4.32
CA TYR A 45 -22.90 16.30 -5.69
C TYR A 45 -24.01 16.28 -6.73
N ARG A 46 -25.06 15.48 -6.49
CA ARG A 46 -26.24 15.48 -7.37
C ARG A 46 -26.90 16.86 -7.42
N ALA A 47 -27.06 17.54 -6.28
CA ALA A 47 -27.64 18.87 -6.23
C ALA A 47 -26.77 19.90 -6.96
N ALA A 48 -25.45 19.88 -6.75
CA ALA A 48 -24.52 20.78 -7.42
C ALA A 48 -24.58 20.62 -8.95
N LEU A 49 -24.57 19.37 -9.45
CA LEU A 49 -24.70 19.11 -10.89
C LEU A 49 -26.05 19.54 -11.47
N ALA A 50 -27.14 19.42 -10.70
CA ALA A 50 -28.46 19.89 -11.12
C ALA A 50 -28.53 21.42 -11.24
N GLN A 51 -27.70 22.13 -10.47
CA GLN A 51 -27.56 23.59 -10.52
C GLN A 51 -26.54 24.05 -11.59
N GLY A 52 -25.90 23.13 -12.31
CA GLY A 52 -24.84 23.47 -13.26
C GLY A 52 -23.53 23.88 -12.59
N ALA A 53 -23.27 23.40 -11.37
CA ALA A 53 -22.03 23.64 -10.63
C ALA A 53 -21.29 22.31 -10.36
N PRO A 54 -20.13 22.04 -11.00
CA PRO A 54 -19.44 22.90 -11.98
C PRO A 54 -20.16 22.95 -13.33
N ASP A 55 -19.78 23.94 -14.15
CA ASP A 55 -20.20 24.01 -15.54
C ASP A 55 -19.80 22.72 -16.27
N ARG A 56 -20.70 22.25 -17.15
CA ARG A 56 -20.54 21.00 -17.88
C ARG A 56 -20.48 21.31 -19.37
N ARG A 57 -19.29 21.15 -19.91
CA ARG A 57 -18.99 21.29 -21.32
C ARG A 57 -18.12 20.13 -21.81
N GLU A 58 -17.99 19.99 -23.12
CA GLU A 58 -17.06 19.05 -23.72
C GLU A 58 -15.62 19.39 -23.32
N LEU A 59 -14.76 18.38 -23.22
CA LEU A 59 -13.36 18.58 -22.81
C LEU A 59 -12.67 19.52 -23.82
N PHE A 60 -11.84 20.43 -23.32
CA PHE A 60 -10.99 21.27 -24.16
C PHE A 60 -10.13 20.40 -25.09
N THR A 61 -9.84 20.91 -26.29
CA THR A 61 -9.09 20.20 -27.33
C THR A 61 -7.59 20.45 -27.26
N GLY A 62 -7.18 21.52 -26.57
CA GLY A 62 -5.77 21.86 -26.36
C GLY A 62 -5.59 22.89 -25.26
N ILE A 63 -4.33 23.04 -24.83
CA ILE A 63 -3.89 24.07 -23.88
C ILE A 63 -2.69 24.77 -24.50
N ASP A 64 -2.71 26.10 -24.45
CA ASP A 64 -1.65 26.98 -24.92
C ASP A 64 -1.29 27.96 -23.79
N GLY A 65 -0.20 27.66 -23.07
CA GLY A 65 0.14 28.34 -21.83
C GLY A 65 -0.95 28.18 -20.77
N THR A 66 -1.58 29.29 -20.39
CA THR A 66 -2.69 29.34 -19.41
C THR A 66 -4.07 29.27 -20.07
N LYS A 67 -4.15 29.16 -21.40
CA LYS A 67 -5.43 29.17 -22.12
C LYS A 67 -5.85 27.78 -22.57
N ALA A 68 -7.03 27.33 -22.15
CA ALA A 68 -7.69 26.16 -22.71
C ALA A 68 -8.45 26.54 -23.98
N ALA A 69 -8.31 25.74 -25.04
CA ALA A 69 -9.04 25.87 -26.30
C ALA A 69 -10.21 24.89 -26.33
N TRP A 70 -11.42 25.38 -26.58
CA TRP A 70 -12.64 24.58 -26.56
C TRP A 70 -13.07 24.15 -27.98
N PRO A 71 -13.87 23.08 -28.11
CA PRO A 71 -14.35 22.60 -29.42
C PRO A 71 -15.14 23.63 -30.23
N ASP A 72 -15.77 24.61 -29.59
CA ASP A 72 -16.52 25.70 -30.23
C ASP A 72 -15.62 26.83 -30.76
N GLY A 73 -14.29 26.67 -30.65
CA GLY A 73 -13.30 27.65 -31.08
C GLY A 73 -12.99 28.74 -30.04
N THR A 74 -13.68 28.76 -28.91
CA THR A 74 -13.40 29.72 -27.83
C THR A 74 -12.12 29.36 -27.09
N ARG A 75 -11.51 30.37 -26.45
CA ARG A 75 -10.35 30.22 -25.57
C ARG A 75 -10.64 30.83 -24.22
N GLU A 76 -10.26 30.14 -23.16
CA GLU A 76 -10.51 30.57 -21.77
C GLU A 76 -9.23 30.46 -20.95
N GLU A 77 -8.99 31.47 -20.10
CA GLU A 77 -7.92 31.42 -19.10
C GLU A 77 -8.26 30.41 -18.00
N VAL A 78 -7.31 29.52 -17.68
CA VAL A 78 -7.48 28.49 -16.67
C VAL A 78 -6.27 28.50 -15.74
N ASP A 79 -6.51 28.79 -14.46
CA ASP A 79 -5.46 28.83 -13.45
C ASP A 79 -5.00 27.43 -13.01
N THR A 80 -5.90 26.45 -13.04
CA THR A 80 -5.64 25.08 -12.55
C THR A 80 -6.45 24.06 -13.31
N ILE A 81 -5.77 23.00 -13.74
CA ILE A 81 -6.39 21.82 -14.35
C ILE A 81 -6.26 20.65 -13.39
N LEU A 82 -7.39 20.09 -12.99
CA LEU A 82 -7.46 18.89 -12.16
C LEU A 82 -7.90 17.69 -13.01
N PRO A 83 -6.99 16.84 -13.48
CA PRO A 83 -7.36 15.64 -14.25
C PRO A 83 -8.03 14.60 -13.34
N THR A 84 -9.31 14.32 -13.58
CA THR A 84 -10.10 13.32 -12.84
C THR A 84 -10.49 12.13 -13.72
N THR A 85 -9.51 11.51 -14.37
CA THR A 85 -9.68 10.48 -15.42
C THR A 85 -10.12 9.10 -14.93
N GLY A 86 -10.29 8.92 -13.62
CA GLY A 86 -10.60 7.63 -13.01
C GLY A 86 -9.43 6.64 -13.06
N TYR A 87 -9.72 5.37 -12.80
CA TYR A 87 -8.73 4.28 -12.78
C TYR A 87 -8.91 3.34 -13.97
N ARG A 88 -7.81 2.83 -14.51
CA ARG A 88 -7.78 1.70 -15.44
C ARG A 88 -6.75 0.69 -14.95
N PRO A 89 -6.98 -0.63 -15.09
CA PRO A 89 -5.96 -1.62 -14.81
C PRO A 89 -4.72 -1.37 -15.66
N ASP A 90 -3.56 -1.24 -15.02
CA ASP A 90 -2.26 -1.09 -15.69
C ASP A 90 -1.55 -2.45 -15.71
N LEU A 91 -1.68 -3.17 -16.83
CA LEU A 91 -1.20 -4.56 -16.97
C LEU A 91 -0.22 -4.81 -18.14
N PRO A 92 0.63 -3.85 -18.56
CA PRO A 92 1.50 -4.05 -19.72
C PRO A 92 2.53 -5.17 -19.50
N HIS A 93 2.88 -5.46 -18.25
CA HIS A 93 3.75 -6.58 -17.88
C HIS A 93 3.15 -7.96 -18.21
N LEU A 94 1.85 -8.06 -18.46
CA LEU A 94 1.17 -9.29 -18.88
C LEU A 94 0.99 -9.37 -20.41
N ALA A 95 1.42 -8.37 -21.17
CA ALA A 95 1.23 -8.35 -22.63
C ALA A 95 1.96 -9.50 -23.35
N GLY A 96 3.04 -10.02 -22.76
CA GLY A 96 3.77 -11.20 -23.28
C GLY A 96 3.17 -12.55 -22.88
N LEU A 97 2.06 -12.56 -22.13
CA LEU A 97 1.35 -13.78 -21.74
C LEU A 97 0.13 -13.98 -22.64
N ASP A 98 0.32 -14.77 -23.69
CA ASP A 98 -0.69 -15.00 -24.71
C ASP A 98 -2.01 -15.49 -24.13
N GLY A 99 -3.06 -14.68 -24.34
CA GLY A 99 -4.41 -14.97 -23.88
C GLY A 99 -4.71 -14.58 -22.43
N ALA A 100 -3.75 -14.03 -21.68
CA ALA A 100 -3.98 -13.45 -20.36
C ALA A 100 -4.82 -12.16 -20.42
N LEU A 101 -4.63 -11.36 -21.47
CA LEU A 101 -5.38 -10.12 -21.73
C LEU A 101 -6.22 -10.24 -23.01
N ASP A 102 -7.28 -9.45 -23.11
CA ASP A 102 -8.04 -9.25 -24.37
C ASP A 102 -7.39 -8.16 -25.24
N SER A 103 -7.96 -7.92 -26.43
CA SER A 103 -7.47 -6.90 -27.36
C SER A 103 -7.57 -5.46 -26.82
N ALA A 104 -8.31 -5.24 -25.74
CA ALA A 104 -8.42 -3.97 -25.03
C ALA A 104 -7.51 -3.91 -23.79
N GLY A 105 -6.62 -4.90 -23.59
CA GLY A 105 -5.69 -4.98 -22.47
C GLY A 105 -6.35 -5.40 -21.14
N ARG A 106 -7.57 -5.94 -21.17
CA ARG A 106 -8.30 -6.33 -19.95
C ARG A 106 -8.03 -7.80 -19.59
N PRO A 107 -7.93 -8.13 -18.29
CA PRO A 107 -7.78 -9.51 -17.82
C PRO A 107 -8.85 -10.47 -18.35
N ARG A 108 -8.41 -11.55 -19.00
CA ARG A 108 -9.28 -12.67 -19.39
C ARG A 108 -9.33 -13.69 -18.26
N HIS A 109 -10.47 -13.76 -17.57
CA HIS A 109 -10.65 -14.64 -16.42
C HIS A 109 -12.09 -15.13 -16.23
N ARG A 110 -12.26 -16.15 -15.39
CA ARG A 110 -13.54 -16.56 -14.82
C ARG A 110 -13.41 -16.59 -13.29
N ASP A 111 -14.16 -15.73 -12.59
CA ASP A 111 -14.06 -15.55 -11.13
C ASP A 111 -12.63 -15.22 -10.63
N GLY A 112 -11.82 -14.52 -11.43
CA GLY A 112 -10.41 -14.23 -11.15
C GLY A 112 -9.40 -15.25 -11.66
N ILE A 113 -9.83 -16.45 -12.06
CA ILE A 113 -8.90 -17.47 -12.54
C ILE A 113 -8.72 -17.29 -14.04
N THR A 114 -7.48 -17.15 -14.51
CA THR A 114 -7.26 -17.07 -15.96
C THR A 114 -7.65 -18.38 -16.63
N LEU A 115 -8.07 -18.28 -17.89
CA LEU A 115 -8.36 -19.44 -18.72
C LEU A 115 -7.15 -19.90 -19.54
N ALA A 116 -6.13 -19.05 -19.67
CA ALA A 116 -4.98 -19.29 -20.56
C ALA A 116 -3.76 -19.89 -19.86
N HIS A 117 -3.49 -19.49 -18.60
CA HIS A 117 -2.27 -19.91 -17.89
C HIS A 117 -2.60 -20.57 -16.54
N PRO A 118 -2.39 -21.88 -16.39
CA PRO A 118 -2.48 -22.54 -15.08
C PRO A 118 -1.56 -21.85 -14.05
N GLY A 119 -2.07 -21.58 -12.85
CA GLY A 119 -1.31 -20.91 -11.78
C GLY A 119 -1.36 -19.37 -11.79
N LEU A 120 -1.85 -18.74 -12.86
CA LEU A 120 -2.10 -17.29 -12.88
C LEU A 120 -3.53 -16.98 -12.40
N ALA A 121 -3.68 -15.91 -11.64
CA ALA A 121 -5.00 -15.39 -11.28
C ALA A 121 -4.95 -13.89 -10.98
N PHE A 122 -6.12 -13.29 -11.11
CA PHE A 122 -6.38 -11.89 -10.85
C PHE A 122 -7.25 -11.75 -9.61
N VAL A 123 -6.99 -10.69 -8.85
CA VAL A 123 -7.75 -10.35 -7.64
C VAL A 123 -7.91 -8.83 -7.61
N GLY A 124 -9.00 -8.34 -7.05
CA GLY A 124 -9.25 -6.89 -7.01
C GLY A 124 -9.86 -6.32 -8.27
N LEU A 125 -10.36 -7.15 -9.18
CA LEU A 125 -11.05 -6.67 -10.38
C LEU A 125 -12.50 -6.31 -10.08
N GLU A 126 -12.99 -5.24 -10.72
CA GLU A 126 -14.40 -4.87 -10.64
C GLU A 126 -15.28 -6.03 -11.11
N TRP A 127 -16.32 -6.34 -10.34
CA TRP A 127 -17.28 -7.43 -10.64
C TRP A 127 -16.67 -8.82 -10.83
N GLN A 128 -15.40 -9.04 -10.43
CA GLN A 128 -14.71 -10.32 -10.55
C GLN A 128 -15.57 -11.49 -10.05
N ARG A 129 -16.20 -11.31 -8.89
CA ARG A 129 -17.19 -12.25 -8.33
C ARG A 129 -18.41 -11.52 -7.78
N SER A 130 -18.23 -10.30 -7.29
CA SER A 130 -19.25 -9.54 -6.57
C SER A 130 -19.01 -8.04 -6.70
N LEU A 131 -19.97 -7.24 -6.22
CA LEU A 131 -19.87 -5.78 -6.17
C LEU A 131 -18.65 -5.27 -5.38
N SER A 132 -18.25 -6.02 -4.36
CA SER A 132 -17.15 -5.64 -3.46
C SER A 132 -15.78 -6.16 -3.91
N SER A 133 -15.68 -6.85 -5.05
CA SER A 133 -14.46 -7.54 -5.50
C SER A 133 -13.25 -6.61 -5.66
N SER A 134 -13.44 -5.36 -6.09
CA SER A 134 -12.38 -4.34 -6.22
C SER A 134 -12.13 -3.53 -4.93
N SER A 135 -12.79 -3.88 -3.82
CA SER A 135 -12.64 -3.19 -2.54
C SER A 135 -11.82 -4.02 -1.55
N PRO A 136 -11.24 -3.40 -0.51
CA PRO A 136 -10.58 -4.12 0.58
C PRO A 136 -11.46 -5.19 1.24
N ARG A 137 -12.79 -5.00 1.21
CA ARG A 137 -13.76 -6.00 1.72
C ARG A 137 -13.82 -7.27 0.86
N GLY A 138 -13.65 -7.16 -0.46
CA GLY A 138 -13.65 -8.33 -1.36
C GLY A 138 -12.27 -8.99 -1.49
N VAL A 139 -11.21 -8.18 -1.51
CA VAL A 139 -9.81 -8.64 -1.69
C VAL A 139 -9.22 -9.20 -0.39
N GLY A 140 -9.35 -8.47 0.73
CA GLY A 140 -8.55 -8.69 1.94
C GLY A 140 -9.14 -9.68 2.95
N SER A 141 -8.29 -10.26 3.80
CA SER A 141 -8.65 -11.16 4.89
C SER A 141 -9.40 -10.42 6.02
N SER A 142 -10.73 -10.49 6.04
CA SER A 142 -11.52 -9.98 7.16
C SER A 142 -11.60 -10.99 8.32
N PRO A 143 -11.52 -10.57 9.60
CA PRO A 143 -11.71 -11.43 10.79
C PRO A 143 -13.08 -12.11 10.84
N ARG A 144 -14.06 -11.61 10.08
CA ARG A 144 -15.42 -12.17 9.95
C ARG A 144 -15.58 -13.05 8.69
N GLY A 145 -14.50 -13.41 8.01
CA GLY A 145 -14.53 -14.33 6.86
C GLY A 145 -14.92 -13.69 5.51
N VAL A 146 -14.67 -12.40 5.31
CA VAL A 146 -15.14 -11.65 4.12
C VAL A 146 -14.09 -11.52 3.00
N GLY A 147 -12.84 -11.95 3.23
CA GLY A 147 -11.82 -12.09 2.17
C GLY A 147 -12.02 -13.32 1.30
N ARG A 148 -13.01 -13.28 0.42
CA ARG A 148 -13.43 -14.46 -0.36
C ARG A 148 -12.67 -14.61 -1.66
N ASP A 149 -12.27 -13.53 -2.33
CA ASP A 149 -11.80 -13.63 -3.71
C ASP A 149 -10.38 -14.18 -3.75
N ALA A 150 -9.47 -13.59 -2.97
CA ALA A 150 -8.11 -14.06 -2.75
C ALA A 150 -8.04 -15.53 -2.26
N ALA A 151 -8.75 -15.83 -1.17
CA ALA A 151 -8.75 -17.17 -0.58
C ALA A 151 -9.38 -18.21 -1.50
N ARG A 152 -10.40 -17.85 -2.29
CA ARG A 152 -11.04 -18.75 -3.26
C ARG A 152 -10.16 -19.01 -4.46
N VAL A 153 -9.52 -17.97 -5.01
CA VAL A 153 -8.54 -18.10 -6.09
C VAL A 153 -7.45 -19.08 -5.67
N ALA A 154 -6.86 -18.88 -4.47
CA ALA A 154 -5.85 -19.79 -3.93
C ALA A 154 -6.38 -21.23 -3.74
N ARG A 155 -7.62 -21.42 -3.26
CA ARG A 155 -8.24 -22.75 -3.15
C ARG A 155 -8.46 -23.42 -4.51
N ARG A 156 -8.90 -22.67 -5.52
CA ARG A 156 -9.18 -23.24 -6.85
C ARG A 156 -7.92 -23.52 -7.66
N GLN A 157 -6.89 -22.68 -7.54
CA GLN A 157 -5.59 -22.97 -8.16
C GLN A 157 -4.99 -24.27 -7.62
N ARG A 158 -5.10 -24.52 -6.31
CA ARG A 158 -4.71 -25.81 -5.70
C ARG A 158 -5.46 -27.01 -6.27
N LEU A 159 -6.71 -26.83 -6.70
CA LEU A 159 -7.51 -27.90 -7.31
C LEU A 159 -7.16 -28.14 -8.79
N THR A 160 -6.63 -27.14 -9.50
CA THR A 160 -6.27 -27.27 -10.92
C THR A 160 -4.80 -27.67 -11.15
N SER A 161 -3.95 -27.56 -10.14
CA SER A 161 -2.52 -27.87 -10.22
C SER A 161 -2.05 -28.55 -8.93
N PRO A 162 -2.24 -29.89 -8.77
CA PRO A 162 -1.91 -30.61 -7.54
C PRO A 162 -0.40 -30.70 -7.25
N THR A 163 0.46 -30.32 -8.20
CA THR A 163 1.92 -30.24 -8.05
C THR A 163 2.43 -28.85 -7.65
N ALA A 164 1.55 -27.86 -7.48
CA ALA A 164 1.96 -26.55 -7.02
C ALA A 164 2.29 -26.60 -5.51
N GLU A 165 3.58 -26.44 -5.16
CA GLU A 165 4.01 -26.25 -3.78
C GLU A 165 3.22 -25.11 -3.11
N PRO A 166 2.94 -25.21 -1.80
CA PRO A 166 2.19 -24.19 -1.10
C PRO A 166 3.00 -22.89 -1.11
N LEU A 167 2.53 -21.89 -1.89
CA LEU A 167 2.96 -20.51 -1.71
C LEU A 167 2.62 -20.12 -0.26
N ALA A 168 3.67 -20.00 0.53
CA ALA A 168 3.63 -19.73 1.96
C ALA A 168 3.02 -18.35 2.23
N SER A 169 1.96 -18.33 3.03
CA SER A 169 1.35 -17.16 3.68
C SER A 169 0.73 -16.07 2.78
N PRO A 170 -0.16 -15.20 3.32
CA PRO A 170 -0.83 -14.12 2.56
C PRO A 170 0.11 -13.01 2.04
N SER A 171 1.41 -13.03 2.35
CA SER A 171 2.38 -11.97 2.00
C SER A 171 2.61 -11.82 0.50
N TRP A 172 2.31 -12.85 -0.32
CA TRP A 172 2.49 -12.77 -1.78
C TRP A 172 1.56 -11.74 -2.45
N PHE A 173 0.43 -11.39 -1.83
CA PHE A 173 -0.48 -10.37 -2.35
C PHE A 173 0.21 -9.00 -2.47
N ASP A 174 1.12 -8.69 -1.56
CA ASP A 174 1.86 -7.43 -1.54
C ASP A 174 3.08 -7.46 -2.48
N VAL A 175 3.72 -8.63 -2.66
CA VAL A 175 4.91 -8.81 -3.52
C VAL A 175 4.60 -8.54 -5.01
N CYS A 176 3.41 -8.87 -5.50
CA CYS A 176 3.05 -8.64 -6.91
C CYS A 176 2.91 -7.16 -7.28
N GLN A 177 2.57 -6.27 -6.35
CA GLN A 177 2.60 -4.82 -6.62
C GLN A 177 4.03 -4.27 -6.70
N HIS A 178 4.98 -4.91 -6.00
CA HIS A 178 6.36 -4.46 -5.89
C HIS A 178 7.15 -4.55 -7.21
N ARG A 179 6.92 -5.59 -8.03
CA ARG A 179 7.77 -5.85 -9.22
C ARG A 179 7.32 -5.07 -10.48
N CYS A 180 6.06 -4.64 -10.57
CA CYS A 180 5.55 -3.97 -11.77
C CYS A 180 5.66 -2.43 -11.77
N MET A 181 6.00 -1.80 -10.63
CA MET A 181 6.19 -0.34 -10.57
C MET A 181 7.66 0.10 -10.50
N SER A 182 8.60 -0.84 -10.49
CA SER A 182 10.02 -0.53 -10.43
C SER A 182 10.61 -0.39 -11.84
N ASN A 183 10.48 0.80 -12.46
CA ASN A 183 11.39 1.22 -13.53
C ASN A 183 12.77 1.59 -12.94
N THR A 184 13.34 0.69 -12.14
CA THR A 184 14.68 0.88 -11.60
C THR A 184 15.66 0.33 -12.63
N ARG A 185 16.18 1.21 -13.49
CA ARG A 185 17.49 0.97 -14.10
C ARG A 185 18.46 0.77 -12.93
N VAL A 186 19.03 -0.42 -12.81
CA VAL A 186 20.14 -0.70 -11.91
C VAL A 186 21.27 0.25 -12.33
N LEU A 187 21.45 1.33 -11.58
CA LEU A 187 22.63 2.16 -11.68
C LEU A 187 23.79 1.36 -11.05
N PRO A 188 24.98 1.37 -11.67
CA PRO A 188 26.12 0.67 -11.11
C PRO A 188 26.41 1.24 -9.72
N LEU A 189 26.62 0.33 -8.76
CA LEU A 189 27.09 0.64 -7.43
C LEU A 189 28.41 1.39 -7.59
N LEU A 190 28.41 2.69 -7.27
CA LEU A 190 29.65 3.36 -6.94
C LEU A 190 29.99 2.92 -5.52
N ASP A 191 31.17 2.36 -5.35
CA ASP A 191 31.71 1.97 -4.06
C ASP A 191 31.51 3.12 -3.05
N ALA A 192 31.03 2.77 -1.87
CA ALA A 192 30.69 3.71 -0.81
C ALA A 192 31.96 4.31 -0.18
N GLU A 193 32.68 5.13 -0.94
CA GLU A 193 33.71 6.02 -0.43
C GLU A 193 33.07 7.41 -0.23
N GLY A 194 32.43 7.62 0.92
CA GLY A 194 31.88 8.94 1.25
C GLY A 194 30.76 9.01 2.28
N SER A 195 30.49 7.97 3.07
CA SER A 195 29.66 8.15 4.27
C SER A 195 30.54 8.78 5.35
N GLU A 196 30.44 10.10 5.52
CA GLU A 196 30.96 10.79 6.69
C GLU A 196 30.46 10.05 7.93
N ALA A 197 31.39 9.41 8.63
CA ALA A 197 31.10 8.61 9.81
C ALA A 197 30.52 9.52 10.90
N VAL A 198 29.20 9.43 11.11
CA VAL A 198 28.53 10.02 12.27
C VAL A 198 29.21 9.44 13.52
N THR A 199 29.81 10.33 14.30
CA THR A 199 30.57 10.01 15.50
C THR A 199 29.70 9.18 16.46
N PRO A 200 30.17 8.02 16.95
CA PRO A 200 29.43 7.27 17.95
C PRO A 200 29.15 8.15 19.18
N CYS A 201 27.90 8.19 19.63
CA CYS A 201 27.43 9.17 20.62
C CYS A 201 28.12 9.07 21.99
N CYS A 202 28.64 7.90 22.37
CA CYS A 202 29.24 7.67 23.68
C CYS A 202 30.32 6.57 23.66
N PRO A 203 31.28 6.59 24.61
CA PRO A 203 32.14 5.45 24.91
C PRO A 203 31.36 4.29 25.57
N PRO A 204 31.94 3.08 25.67
CA PRO A 204 31.37 1.96 26.42
C PRO A 204 31.05 2.33 27.87
N LEU A 205 29.98 1.75 28.43
CA LEU A 205 29.57 1.96 29.84
C LEU A 205 30.66 1.58 30.86
N THR A 206 31.61 0.74 30.44
CA THR A 206 32.69 0.20 31.28
C THR A 206 33.95 1.05 31.28
N GLU A 207 34.07 2.05 30.40
CA GLU A 207 35.30 2.84 30.24
C GLU A 207 35.40 3.97 31.28
N ARG A 208 34.35 4.81 31.38
CA ARG A 208 34.28 5.93 32.35
C ARG A 208 32.83 6.30 32.66
N PRO A 209 32.57 7.02 33.77
CA PRO A 209 31.27 7.61 34.02
C PRO A 209 30.83 8.54 32.88
N PHE A 210 29.54 8.49 32.56
CA PHE A 210 28.92 9.36 31.57
C PHE A 210 28.75 10.78 32.12
N THR A 211 28.88 11.76 31.23
CA THR A 211 28.37 13.11 31.46
C THR A 211 26.84 13.10 31.48
N ALA A 212 26.22 14.15 32.03
CA ALA A 212 24.77 14.25 32.06
C ALA A 212 24.13 14.19 30.65
N GLU A 213 24.76 14.84 29.67
CA GLU A 213 24.28 14.87 28.28
C GLU A 213 24.39 13.51 27.57
N GLU A 214 25.48 12.79 27.78
CA GLU A 214 25.67 11.41 27.29
C GLU A 214 24.60 10.48 27.87
N ALA A 215 24.37 10.58 29.18
CA ALA A 215 23.36 9.78 29.87
C ALA A 215 21.93 10.07 29.37
N GLU A 216 21.57 11.35 29.16
CA GLU A 216 20.28 11.72 28.60
C GLU A 216 20.08 11.19 27.17
N THR A 217 21.13 11.25 26.35
CA THR A 217 21.07 10.75 24.97
C THR A 217 20.90 9.23 24.92
N ALA A 218 21.70 8.49 25.68
CA ALA A 218 21.55 7.03 25.79
C ALA A 218 20.18 6.64 26.38
N ALA A 219 19.73 7.33 27.43
CA ALA A 219 18.43 7.07 28.07
C ALA A 219 17.25 7.28 27.12
N ARG A 220 17.28 8.29 26.24
CA ARG A 220 16.25 8.50 25.21
C ARG A 220 16.15 7.30 24.26
N MET A 221 17.28 6.78 23.79
CA MET A 221 17.34 5.63 22.90
C MET A 221 16.85 4.35 23.59
N PHE A 222 17.34 4.07 24.81
CA PHE A 222 16.90 2.91 25.58
C PHE A 222 15.41 2.97 25.94
N LYS A 223 14.89 4.15 26.27
CA LYS A 223 13.45 4.35 26.50
C LYS A 223 12.62 4.07 25.25
N ALA A 224 13.15 4.40 24.07
CA ALA A 224 12.49 4.07 22.81
C ALA A 224 12.50 2.56 22.54
N LEU A 225 13.56 1.83 22.86
CA LEU A 225 13.61 0.36 22.69
C LEU A 225 12.96 -0.43 23.84
N GLY A 226 12.76 0.17 25.02
CA GLY A 226 12.23 -0.49 26.21
C GLY A 226 10.75 -0.87 26.15
N ASP A 227 10.08 -0.72 25.00
CA ASP A 227 8.69 -1.12 24.78
C ASP A 227 8.65 -2.34 23.86
N PRO A 228 7.88 -3.38 24.21
CA PRO A 228 7.91 -4.65 23.49
C PRO A 228 7.40 -4.53 22.05
N VAL A 229 6.46 -3.64 21.77
CA VAL A 229 5.93 -3.45 20.41
C VAL A 229 6.95 -2.68 19.57
N ARG A 230 7.57 -1.63 20.13
CA ARG A 230 8.64 -0.88 19.45
C ARG A 230 9.84 -1.76 19.16
N LEU A 231 10.24 -2.61 20.10
CA LEU A 231 11.36 -3.54 19.91
C LEU A 231 11.07 -4.55 18.79
N ARG A 232 9.85 -5.11 18.74
CA ARG A 232 9.44 -6.00 17.65
C ARG A 232 9.43 -5.30 16.30
N LEU A 233 8.90 -4.08 16.22
CA LEU A 233 8.90 -3.28 15.00
C LEU A 233 10.33 -2.95 14.54
N PHE A 234 11.18 -2.52 15.47
CA PHE A 234 12.58 -2.23 15.19
C PHE A 234 13.31 -3.47 14.67
N SER A 235 13.15 -4.62 15.34
CA SER A 235 13.71 -5.89 14.89
C SER A 235 13.23 -6.28 13.50
N ALA A 236 11.93 -6.11 13.20
CA ALA A 236 11.37 -6.45 11.90
C ALA A 236 11.95 -5.58 10.76
N VAL A 237 12.18 -4.28 11.00
CA VAL A 237 12.87 -3.41 10.04
C VAL A 237 14.35 -3.82 9.91
N ALA A 238 15.03 -4.07 11.02
CA ALA A 238 16.46 -4.41 11.03
C ALA A 238 16.77 -5.72 10.30
N SER A 239 15.88 -6.71 10.43
CA SER A 239 16.03 -8.03 9.80
C SER A 239 15.38 -8.13 8.42
N HIS A 240 14.85 -7.02 7.87
CA HIS A 240 14.18 -7.05 6.59
C HIS A 240 15.18 -7.22 5.44
N GLU A 241 14.83 -8.07 4.47
CA GLU A 241 15.61 -8.24 3.25
C GLU A 241 15.69 -6.90 2.50
N GLY A 242 16.90 -6.41 2.20
CA GLY A 242 17.13 -5.08 1.60
C GLY A 242 17.37 -3.94 2.60
N GLY A 243 17.28 -4.21 3.91
CA GLY A 243 17.64 -3.26 4.97
C GLY A 243 16.67 -2.10 5.17
N GLU A 244 15.49 -2.15 4.57
CA GLU A 244 14.38 -1.23 4.80
C GLU A 244 13.05 -1.98 4.70
N ALA A 245 12.01 -1.48 5.36
CA ALA A 245 10.69 -2.10 5.35
C ALA A 245 9.57 -1.06 5.23
N CYS A 246 8.51 -1.39 4.48
CA CYS A 246 7.29 -0.60 4.49
C CYS A 246 6.48 -0.91 5.75
N VAL A 247 5.66 0.04 6.21
CA VAL A 247 4.72 -0.17 7.34
C VAL A 247 3.84 -1.41 7.11
N CYS A 248 3.45 -1.68 5.86
CA CYS A 248 2.62 -2.82 5.51
C CYS A 248 3.29 -4.15 5.85
N ASP A 249 4.59 -4.27 5.60
CA ASP A 249 5.37 -5.50 5.75
C ASP A 249 5.59 -5.87 7.23
N ILE A 250 5.59 -4.86 8.11
CA ILE A 250 5.95 -5.01 9.53
C ILE A 250 4.78 -4.78 10.50
N SER A 251 3.57 -4.60 9.99
CA SER A 251 2.40 -4.21 10.79
C SER A 251 1.81 -5.33 11.68
N ASP A 252 2.24 -6.59 11.49
CA ASP A 252 1.74 -7.75 12.25
C ASP A 252 2.39 -7.90 13.63
N VAL A 253 2.25 -6.87 14.46
CA VAL A 253 2.79 -6.81 15.82
C VAL A 253 1.71 -6.86 16.91
N GLY A 254 0.47 -7.21 16.54
CA GLY A 254 -0.64 -7.39 17.48
C GLY A 254 -1.29 -6.09 17.99
N VAL A 255 -1.00 -4.95 17.35
CA VAL A 255 -1.62 -3.64 17.66
C VAL A 255 -2.26 -3.03 16.41
N SER A 256 -3.08 -1.99 16.60
CA SER A 256 -3.74 -1.30 15.49
C SER A 256 -2.74 -0.47 14.66
N GLN A 257 -3.06 -0.23 13.38
CA GLN A 257 -2.21 0.54 12.46
C GLN A 257 -1.92 1.99 12.91
N PRO A 258 -2.87 2.74 13.52
CA PRO A 258 -2.56 4.03 14.15
C PRO A 258 -1.51 3.91 15.28
N THR A 259 -1.59 2.83 16.06
CA THR A 259 -0.63 2.53 17.13
C THR A 259 0.75 2.20 16.56
N VAL A 260 0.83 1.40 15.48
CA VAL A 260 2.09 1.12 14.77
C VAL A 260 2.75 2.41 14.27
N SER A 261 1.99 3.29 13.62
CA SER A 261 2.50 4.56 13.10
C SER A 261 3.04 5.46 14.23
N HIS A 262 2.36 5.48 15.37
CA HIS A 262 2.83 6.20 16.56
C HIS A 262 4.16 5.64 17.09
N HIS A 263 4.29 4.31 17.17
CA HIS A 263 5.52 3.64 17.59
C HIS A 263 6.70 3.91 16.65
N LEU A 264 6.48 3.85 15.34
CA LEU A 264 7.51 4.16 14.33
C LEU A 264 7.95 5.63 14.41
N LYS A 265 7.01 6.55 14.64
CA LYS A 265 7.34 7.96 14.89
C LYS A 265 8.24 8.13 16.12
N LYS A 266 7.96 7.42 17.22
CA LYS A 266 8.78 7.46 18.45
C LYS A 266 10.20 6.92 18.24
N LEU A 267 10.34 5.85 17.46
CA LEU A 267 11.65 5.29 17.11
C LEU A 267 12.46 6.26 16.24
N ARG A 268 11.82 6.95 15.30
CA ARG A 268 12.45 8.00 14.49
C ARG A 268 12.84 9.23 15.32
N GLU A 269 11.97 9.69 16.22
CA GLU A 269 12.27 10.79 17.15
C GLU A 269 13.47 10.48 18.06
N ALA A 270 13.71 9.20 18.34
CA ALA A 270 14.87 8.74 19.09
C ALA A 270 16.13 8.53 18.23
N GLY A 271 16.07 8.79 16.92
CA GLY A 271 17.20 8.64 15.99
C GLY A 271 17.51 7.19 15.59
N LEU A 272 16.66 6.23 15.95
CA LEU A 272 16.91 4.79 15.67
C LEU A 272 16.50 4.38 14.25
N LEU A 273 15.53 5.09 13.67
CA LEU A 273 15.03 4.85 12.32
C LEU A 273 15.10 6.13 11.50
N THR A 274 15.40 5.98 10.23
CA THR A 274 15.14 6.97 9.19
C THR A 274 13.89 6.57 8.41
N SER A 275 13.24 7.53 7.74
CA SER A 275 12.04 7.28 6.95
C SER A 275 12.09 7.99 5.61
N GLU A 276 11.72 7.29 4.55
CA GLU A 276 11.66 7.81 3.19
C GLU A 276 10.27 7.60 2.60
N ARG A 277 9.68 8.65 2.01
CA ARG A 277 8.36 8.55 1.37
C ARG A 277 8.53 8.27 -0.11
N ARG A 278 8.01 7.13 -0.57
CA ARG A 278 8.00 6.71 -1.98
C ARG A 278 6.56 6.61 -2.47
N GLY A 279 6.08 7.69 -3.08
CA GLY A 279 4.68 7.84 -3.50
C GLY A 279 3.72 7.88 -2.31
N THR A 280 2.82 6.90 -2.22
CA THR A 280 1.86 6.75 -1.12
C THR A 280 2.43 6.02 0.10
N TRP A 281 3.59 5.38 -0.03
CA TRP A 281 4.18 4.52 0.98
C TRP A 281 5.32 5.21 1.73
N VAL A 282 5.56 4.77 2.96
CA VAL A 282 6.68 5.23 3.79
C VAL A 282 7.51 4.01 4.18
N TYR A 283 8.77 4.04 3.79
CA TYR A 283 9.77 3.04 4.11
C TYR A 283 10.57 3.50 5.31
N TYR A 284 10.91 2.56 6.18
CA TYR A 284 11.76 2.79 7.34
C TYR A 284 13.04 1.99 7.20
N ARG A 285 14.15 2.59 7.61
CA ARG A 285 15.48 1.98 7.62
C ARG A 285 16.10 2.18 8.99
N VAL A 286 16.83 1.19 9.48
CA VAL A 286 17.63 1.34 10.70
C VAL A 286 18.81 2.23 10.41
N GLU A 287 19.10 3.17 11.31
CA GLU A 287 20.30 3.99 11.21
C GLU A 287 21.52 3.18 11.67
N PRO A 288 22.41 2.72 10.76
CA PRO A 288 23.46 1.75 11.10
C PRO A 288 24.50 2.34 12.06
N SER A 289 24.76 3.66 11.93
CA SER A 289 25.70 4.39 12.79
C SER A 289 25.25 4.39 14.26
N VAL A 290 23.95 4.62 14.50
CA VAL A 290 23.35 4.65 15.84
C VAL A 290 23.31 3.26 16.45
N LEU A 291 22.94 2.23 15.68
CA LEU A 291 22.95 0.85 16.17
C LEU A 291 24.35 0.37 16.55
N ALA A 292 25.36 0.70 15.73
CA ALA A 292 26.75 0.39 16.03
C ALA A 292 27.25 1.11 17.30
N ALA A 293 26.87 2.37 17.50
CA ALA A 293 27.19 3.13 18.71
C ALA A 293 26.53 2.52 19.97
N MET A 294 25.26 2.11 19.89
CA MET A 294 24.57 1.44 20.99
C MET A 294 25.16 0.06 21.31
N GLY A 295 25.56 -0.70 20.28
CA GLY A 295 26.28 -1.95 20.45
C GLY A 295 27.58 -1.74 21.23
N LYS A 296 28.39 -0.76 20.81
CA LYS A 296 29.63 -0.37 21.52
C LYS A 296 29.36 0.04 22.97
N LEU A 297 28.30 0.79 23.23
CA LEU A 297 27.93 1.22 24.59
C LEU A 297 27.73 0.04 25.55
N LEU A 298 27.17 -1.07 25.05
CA LEU A 298 26.91 -2.29 25.82
C LEU A 298 28.02 -3.34 25.74
N THR A 299 29.10 -3.08 24.99
CA THR A 299 30.23 -4.01 24.94
C THR A 299 31.02 -3.99 26.24
N ILE A 300 31.32 -5.19 26.74
CA ILE A 300 32.23 -5.40 27.86
C ILE A 300 33.59 -5.67 27.26
N ALA A 301 34.59 -4.82 27.55
CA ALA A 301 35.96 -5.11 27.17
C ALA A 301 36.42 -6.38 27.91
N PRO A 302 37.10 -7.33 27.25
CA PRO A 302 37.64 -8.50 27.94
C PRO A 302 38.64 -8.03 29.00
N VAL A 303 38.43 -8.45 30.25
CA VAL A 303 39.40 -8.26 31.32
C VAL A 303 40.63 -9.07 30.94
N ALA A 304 41.74 -8.40 30.63
CA ALA A 304 43.02 -9.08 30.47
C ALA A 304 43.37 -9.74 31.81
N ALA A 305 43.45 -11.07 31.81
CA ALA A 305 43.86 -11.89 32.94
C ALA A 305 45.38 -11.85 33.13
#